data_AF-A0A0N1PHX0-F1
#
_entry.id   AF-A0A0N1PHX0-F1
#
_cell.length_a   1.000
_cell.length_b   1.000
_cell.length_c   1.000
_cell.angle_alpha   90.00
_cell.angle_beta   90.00
_cell.angle_gamma   90.00
#
_symmetry.space_group_name_H-M   'P 1'
#
loop_
_entity.id
_entity.type
_entity.pdbx_description
1 polymer ?
#
loop_
_entity_poly.entity_id
_entity_poly.type
_entity_poly.pdbx_seq_one_letter_code
_entity_poly.pdbx_strand_id
1 'polypeptide(L)'
;MSRAKLKATATTSELLSGFAMVAMVELQINEPTNVPEWLFVMFAVCTTVLVAVHIFALMISTYLLPNIDAVSKMETPGGPTRALRDSPHERMRGFIELAWAFSTVLGLFLFLVEIAILCWVKFWDYSFAAATAATVIVIPVLIVFVAFAIHFYHSLVVQKCETSVQDIEQLETMKRELDTATVKVNMF
;
A
#
# COMPACT_ATOMS: atom_id res chain seq x y z
N MET A 1 2.76 16.54 -2.72
CA MET A 1 1.60 15.91 -3.40
C MET A 1 0.34 16.76 -3.15
N SER A 2 -0.36 17.25 -4.18
CA SER A 2 -1.47 18.21 -3.99
C SER A 2 -2.68 17.55 -3.32
N ARG A 3 -3.22 18.17 -2.26
CA ARG A 3 -4.41 17.76 -1.49
C ARG A 3 -5.59 17.27 -2.35
N ALA A 4 -5.70 17.75 -3.59
CA ALA A 4 -6.70 17.31 -4.56
C ALA A 4 -6.58 15.82 -4.93
N LYS A 5 -5.36 15.28 -5.10
CA LYS A 5 -5.14 13.87 -5.41
C LYS A 5 -5.55 12.96 -4.24
N LEU A 6 -5.21 13.35 -3.01
CA LEU A 6 -5.63 12.60 -1.81
C LEU A 6 -7.13 12.54 -1.66
N LYS A 7 -7.82 13.68 -1.82
CA LYS A 7 -9.28 13.72 -1.71
C LYS A 7 -9.94 12.84 -2.76
N ALA A 8 -9.44 12.88 -4.00
CA ALA A 8 -9.93 12.02 -5.07
C ALA A 8 -9.69 10.52 -4.77
N THR A 9 -8.48 10.14 -4.37
CA THR A 9 -8.14 8.75 -4.04
C THR A 9 -8.91 8.22 -2.83
N ALA A 10 -9.18 9.06 -1.83
CA ALA A 10 -9.97 8.70 -0.66
C ALA A 10 -11.41 8.39 -1.06
N THR A 11 -12.07 9.28 -1.82
CA THR A 11 -13.45 9.09 -2.25
C THR A 11 -13.62 7.85 -3.15
N THR A 12 -12.68 7.59 -4.06
CA THR A 12 -12.74 6.38 -4.88
C THR A 12 -12.56 5.10 -4.05
N SER A 13 -11.66 5.12 -3.06
CA SER A 13 -11.40 3.96 -2.21
C SER A 13 -12.59 3.63 -1.30
N GLU A 14 -13.23 4.65 -0.71
CA GLU A 14 -14.45 4.47 0.09
C GLU A 14 -15.59 3.88 -0.73
N LEU A 15 -15.81 4.39 -1.95
CA LEU A 15 -16.88 3.90 -2.82
C LEU A 15 -16.66 2.45 -3.23
N LEU A 16 -15.46 2.10 -3.70
CA LEU A 16 -15.15 0.73 -4.14
C LEU A 16 -15.25 -0.28 -3.00
N SER A 17 -14.70 0.06 -1.82
CA SER A 17 -14.80 -0.80 -0.65
C SER A 17 -16.23 -0.93 -0.13
N GLY A 18 -17.03 0.14 -0.20
CA GLY A 18 -18.45 0.12 0.13
C GLY A 18 -19.25 -0.77 -0.81
N PHE A 19 -19.02 -0.68 -2.12
CA PHE A 19 -19.69 -1.55 -3.10
C PHE A 19 -19.33 -3.03 -2.94
N ALA A 20 -18.06 -3.35 -2.67
CA ALA A 20 -17.64 -4.72 -2.38
C ALA A 20 -18.32 -5.27 -1.11
N MET A 21 -18.37 -4.46 -0.05
CA MET A 21 -19.06 -4.83 1.19
C MET A 21 -20.58 -5.03 1.00
N VAL A 22 -21.22 -4.16 0.22
CA VAL A 22 -22.64 -4.32 -0.13
C VAL A 22 -22.87 -5.59 -0.94
N ALA A 23 -22.02 -5.86 -1.94
CA ALA A 23 -22.10 -7.10 -2.72
C ALA A 23 -21.96 -8.35 -1.85
N MET A 24 -21.11 -8.31 -0.82
CA MET A 24 -20.95 -9.40 0.15
C MET A 24 -22.21 -9.68 0.96
N VAL A 25 -22.88 -8.63 1.47
CA VAL A 25 -24.10 -8.82 2.28
C VAL A 25 -25.34 -9.14 1.43
N GLU A 26 -25.36 -8.70 0.18
CA GLU A 26 -26.42 -8.99 -0.80
C GLU A 26 -26.30 -10.40 -1.40
N LEU A 27 -25.17 -11.09 -1.19
CA LEU A 27 -24.96 -12.44 -1.70
C LEU A 27 -25.76 -13.45 -0.87
N GLN A 28 -26.93 -13.84 -1.39
CA GLN A 28 -27.79 -14.83 -0.75
C GLN A 28 -27.30 -16.25 -1.06
N ILE A 29 -26.75 -16.94 -0.07
CA ILE A 29 -26.24 -18.33 -0.17
C ILE A 29 -27.31 -19.36 0.29
N ASN A 30 -28.53 -18.91 0.63
CA ASN A 30 -29.53 -19.76 1.29
C ASN A 30 -30.24 -20.76 0.36
N GLU A 31 -29.95 -20.74 -0.94
CA GLU A 31 -30.48 -21.71 -1.91
C GLU A 31 -29.50 -22.88 -2.10
N PRO A 32 -29.96 -24.09 -2.45
CA PRO A 32 -29.06 -25.20 -2.76
C PRO A 32 -28.24 -24.88 -4.03
N THR A 33 -26.99 -24.46 -3.84
CA THR A 33 -26.02 -24.19 -4.91
C THR A 33 -24.99 -25.31 -4.98
N ASN A 34 -24.40 -25.56 -6.16
CA ASN A 34 -23.25 -26.46 -6.27
C ASN A 34 -21.90 -25.74 -6.10
N VAL A 35 -21.91 -24.47 -5.67
CA VAL A 35 -20.71 -23.68 -5.45
C VAL A 35 -19.88 -24.32 -4.33
N PRO A 36 -18.58 -24.58 -4.57
CA PRO A 36 -17.76 -25.23 -3.57
C PRO A 36 -17.39 -24.30 -2.42
N GLU A 37 -17.29 -24.86 -1.21
CA GLU A 37 -17.03 -24.10 0.02
C GLU A 37 -15.74 -23.26 -0.05
N TRP A 38 -14.69 -23.78 -0.68
CA TRP A 38 -13.42 -23.06 -0.83
C TRP A 38 -13.58 -21.72 -1.57
N LEU A 39 -14.55 -21.61 -2.49
CA LEU A 39 -14.78 -20.38 -3.23
C LEU A 39 -15.40 -19.30 -2.33
N PHE A 40 -16.31 -19.69 -1.43
CA PHE A 40 -16.86 -18.80 -0.41
C PHE A 40 -15.80 -18.35 0.59
N VAL A 41 -14.89 -19.25 0.98
CA VAL A 41 -13.75 -18.89 1.84
C VAL A 41 -12.84 -17.89 1.13
N MET A 42 -12.50 -18.13 -0.15
CA MET A 42 -11.71 -17.20 -0.96
C MET A 42 -12.38 -15.83 -1.09
N PHE A 43 -13.70 -15.82 -1.32
CA PHE A 43 -14.49 -14.60 -1.35
C PHE A 43 -14.38 -13.83 -0.03
N ALA A 44 -14.72 -14.46 1.10
CA ALA A 44 -14.71 -13.80 2.40
C ALA A 44 -13.32 -13.27 2.81
N VAL A 45 -12.26 -14.04 2.54
CA VAL A 45 -10.88 -13.61 2.78
C VAL A 45 -10.52 -12.44 1.87
N CYS A 46 -10.85 -12.51 0.58
CA CYS A 46 -10.58 -11.45 -0.38
C CYS A 46 -11.29 -10.15 0.01
N THR A 47 -12.59 -10.18 0.32
CA THR A 47 -13.34 -9.00 0.79
C THR A 47 -12.72 -8.39 2.04
N THR A 48 -12.34 -9.23 3.01
CA THR A 48 -11.77 -8.75 4.29
C THR A 48 -10.43 -8.06 4.07
N VAL A 49 -9.55 -8.66 3.28
CA VAL A 49 -8.24 -8.08 2.96
C VAL A 49 -8.40 -6.80 2.13
N LEU A 50 -9.33 -6.78 1.17
CA LEU A 50 -9.67 -5.61 0.36
C LEU A 50 -10.06 -4.42 1.25
N VAL A 51 -11.02 -4.62 2.16
CA VAL A 51 -11.49 -3.57 3.07
C VAL A 51 -10.35 -3.10 3.98
N ALA A 52 -9.58 -4.03 4.54
CA ALA A 52 -8.45 -3.71 5.41
C ALA A 52 -7.39 -2.85 4.70
N VAL A 53 -7.03 -3.19 3.46
CA VAL A 53 -6.04 -2.46 2.66
C VAL A 53 -6.54 -1.06 2.29
N HIS A 54 -7.82 -0.91 1.95
CA HIS A 54 -8.41 0.40 1.68
C HIS A 54 -8.45 1.30 2.93
N ILE A 55 -8.84 0.75 4.08
CA ILE A 55 -8.80 1.49 5.35
C ILE A 55 -7.37 1.90 5.70
N PHE A 56 -6.39 1.03 5.46
CA PHE A 56 -4.98 1.35 5.68
C PHE A 56 -4.49 2.51 4.78
N ALA A 57 -4.86 2.51 3.50
CA ALA A 57 -4.56 3.62 2.59
C ALA A 57 -5.21 4.94 3.04
N LEU A 58 -6.46 4.88 3.54
CA LEU A 58 -7.17 6.04 4.10
C LEU A 58 -6.51 6.55 5.39
N MET A 59 -6.04 5.65 6.25
CA MET A 59 -5.31 6.00 7.48
C MET A 59 -4.03 6.78 7.15
N ILE A 60 -3.23 6.31 6.19
CA ILE A 60 -2.02 7.01 5.75
C ILE A 60 -2.36 8.39 5.16
N SER A 61 -3.41 8.45 4.33
CA SER A 61 -3.87 9.71 3.70
C SER A 61 -4.32 10.75 4.74
N THR A 62 -5.04 10.30 5.77
CA THR A 62 -5.68 11.17 6.76
C THR A 62 -4.73 11.62 7.85
N TYR A 63 -3.91 10.70 8.38
CA TYR A 63 -3.11 10.98 9.58
C TYR A 63 -1.64 11.30 9.27
N LEU A 64 -1.06 10.73 8.22
CA LEU A 64 0.38 10.89 7.94
C LEU A 64 0.67 12.06 6.99
N LEU A 65 -0.12 12.23 5.92
CA LEU A 65 0.20 13.23 4.91
C LEU A 65 0.10 14.70 5.37
N PRO A 66 -0.90 15.11 6.18
CA PRO A 66 -1.01 16.50 6.64
C PRO A 66 0.14 16.91 7.57
N ASN A 67 0.60 15.98 8.42
CA ASN A 67 1.69 16.22 9.36
C ASN A 67 3.03 16.41 8.63
N ILE A 68 3.28 15.63 7.58
CA ILE A 68 4.49 15.75 6.76
C ILE A 68 4.49 17.05 5.94
N ASP A 69 3.34 17.46 5.40
CA ASP A 69 3.20 18.74 4.68
C ASP A 69 3.40 19.95 5.62
N ALA A 70 3.01 19.84 6.89
CA ALA A 70 3.17 20.92 7.86
C ALA A 70 4.64 21.17 8.23
N VAL A 71 5.42 20.10 8.44
CA VAL A 71 6.86 20.20 8.75
C VAL A 71 7.65 20.76 7.57
N SER A 72 7.35 20.32 6.33
CA SER A 72 8.02 20.82 5.12
C SER A 72 7.81 22.32 4.84
N LYS A 73 6.78 22.94 5.43
CA LYS A 73 6.49 24.38 5.30
C LYS A 73 7.16 25.25 6.36
N MET A 74 7.67 24.64 7.44
CA MET A 74 8.39 25.35 8.51
C MET A 74 9.90 25.47 8.22
N GLU A 75 10.44 24.67 7.30
CA GLU A 75 11.79 24.89 6.74
C GLU A 75 11.79 26.16 5.87
N THR A 76 12.59 27.14 6.29
CA THR A 76 12.54 28.54 5.84
C THR A 76 12.96 28.71 4.37
N PRO A 77 12.30 29.59 3.59
CA PRO A 77 12.74 29.98 2.25
C PRO A 77 13.97 30.89 2.33
N GLY A 78 15.19 30.34 2.31
CA GLY A 78 16.40 31.15 2.31
C GLY A 78 17.77 30.47 2.51
N GLY A 79 17.84 29.14 2.67
CA GLY A 79 19.12 28.41 2.77
C GLY A 79 19.68 27.95 1.42
N PRO A 80 21.01 27.79 1.25
CA PRO A 80 21.64 27.45 -0.03
C PRO A 80 21.10 26.12 -0.57
N THR A 81 20.44 26.20 -1.70
CA THR A 81 19.52 25.22 -2.34
C THR A 81 20.16 23.91 -2.82
N ARG A 82 21.32 23.51 -2.30
CA ARG A 82 22.07 22.36 -2.84
C ARG A 82 22.73 21.44 -1.81
N ALA A 83 22.75 21.76 -0.53
CA ALA A 83 23.53 20.99 0.46
C ALA A 83 22.71 20.17 1.47
N LEU A 84 21.37 20.21 1.43
CA LEU A 84 20.50 19.46 2.35
C LEU A 84 19.40 18.69 1.60
N ARG A 85 19.73 18.15 0.43
CA ARG A 85 18.86 17.19 -0.30
C ARG A 85 18.86 15.79 0.32
N ASP A 86 19.57 15.63 1.45
CA ASP A 86 19.75 14.41 2.24
C ASP A 86 19.14 14.52 3.64
N SER A 87 18.12 15.38 3.84
CA SER A 87 17.46 15.38 5.15
C SER A 87 16.72 14.05 5.34
N PRO A 88 16.94 13.32 6.45
CA PRO A 88 16.34 12.00 6.69
C PRO A 88 14.80 12.04 6.67
N HIS A 89 14.23 13.23 6.80
CA HIS A 89 12.80 13.48 6.75
C HIS A 89 12.20 13.25 5.35
N GLU A 90 12.91 13.63 4.28
CA GLU A 90 12.41 13.48 2.90
C GLU A 90 12.43 12.01 2.44
N ARG A 91 13.43 11.25 2.90
CA ARG A 91 13.48 9.79 2.68
C ARG A 91 12.32 9.09 3.40
N MET A 92 12.04 9.47 4.66
CA MET A 92 10.92 8.93 5.43
C MET A 92 9.55 9.25 4.80
N ARG A 93 9.39 10.46 4.25
CA ARG A 93 8.21 10.84 3.45
C ARG A 93 8.04 9.98 2.21
N GLY A 94 9.12 9.70 1.48
CA GLY A 94 9.10 8.82 0.31
C GLY A 94 8.57 7.42 0.64
N PHE A 95 8.97 6.84 1.77
CA PHE A 95 8.44 5.56 2.23
C PHE A 95 6.93 5.58 2.51
N ILE A 96 6.46 6.65 3.14
CA ILE A 96 5.04 6.81 3.48
C ILE A 96 4.20 6.96 2.20
N GLU A 97 4.67 7.76 1.25
CA GLU A 97 4.01 7.94 -0.05
C GLU A 97 4.03 6.64 -0.86
N LEU A 98 5.13 5.89 -0.81
CA LEU A 98 5.26 4.58 -1.46
C LEU A 98 4.34 3.53 -0.84
N ALA A 99 4.26 3.46 0.49
CA ALA A 99 3.35 2.57 1.21
C ALA A 99 1.88 2.89 0.90
N TRP A 100 1.51 4.18 0.89
CA TRP A 100 0.18 4.64 0.48
C TRP A 100 -0.16 4.25 -0.95
N ALA A 101 0.76 4.51 -1.89
CA ALA A 101 0.57 4.18 -3.30
C ALA A 101 0.42 2.66 -3.48
N PHE A 102 1.29 1.88 -2.83
CA PHE A 102 1.23 0.43 -2.84
C PHE A 102 -0.11 -0.11 -2.30
N SER A 103 -0.59 0.39 -1.17
CA SER A 103 -1.88 -0.02 -0.60
C SER A 103 -3.06 0.35 -1.51
N THR A 104 -3.00 1.51 -2.18
CA THR A 104 -4.04 1.90 -3.14
C THR A 104 -4.06 0.96 -4.35
N VAL A 105 -2.88 0.64 -4.90
CA VAL A 105 -2.73 -0.28 -6.03
C VAL A 105 -3.16 -1.69 -5.66
N LEU A 106 -2.78 -2.15 -4.47
CA LEU A 106 -3.17 -3.47 -3.94
C LEU A 106 -4.69 -3.55 -3.71
N GLY A 107 -5.33 -2.49 -3.19
CA GLY A 107 -6.79 -2.44 -3.03
C GLY A 107 -7.53 -2.55 -4.37
N LEU A 108 -7.07 -1.83 -5.40
CA LEU A 108 -7.63 -1.94 -6.76
C LEU A 108 -7.42 -3.33 -7.37
N PHE A 109 -6.26 -3.95 -7.15
CA PHE A 109 -6.00 -5.32 -7.58
C PHE A 109 -6.96 -6.31 -6.91
N LEU A 110 -7.11 -6.22 -5.58
CA LEU A 110 -8.04 -7.06 -4.83
C LEU A 110 -9.49 -6.84 -5.26
N PHE A 111 -9.87 -5.61 -5.60
CA PHE A 111 -11.21 -5.31 -6.11
C PHE A 111 -11.51 -6.01 -7.45
N LEU A 112 -10.52 -6.14 -8.33
CA LEU A 112 -10.67 -6.90 -9.57
C LEU A 112 -10.79 -8.42 -9.29
N VAL A 113 -9.99 -8.93 -8.35
CA VAL A 113 -10.08 -10.33 -7.91
C VAL A 113 -11.46 -10.61 -7.29
N GLU A 114 -11.96 -9.69 -6.47
CA GLU A 114 -13.28 -9.75 -5.84
C GLU A 114 -14.39 -9.87 -6.90
N ILE A 115 -14.37 -9.01 -7.93
CA ILE A 115 -15.33 -9.07 -9.04
C ILE A 115 -15.25 -10.43 -9.76
N ALA A 116 -14.05 -10.95 -10.01
CA ALA A 116 -13.89 -12.25 -10.64
C ALA A 116 -14.49 -13.37 -9.77
N ILE A 117 -14.20 -13.38 -8.47
CA ILE A 117 -14.77 -14.36 -7.53
C ILE A 117 -16.30 -14.24 -7.47
N LEU A 118 -16.83 -13.01 -7.41
CA LEU A 118 -18.28 -12.76 -7.43
C LEU A 118 -18.94 -13.31 -8.70
N CYS A 119 -18.34 -13.13 -9.87
CA CYS A 119 -18.83 -13.73 -11.11
C CYS A 119 -18.83 -15.27 -11.03
N TRP A 120 -17.79 -15.86 -10.46
CA TRP A 120 -17.73 -17.30 -10.25
C TRP A 120 -18.83 -17.79 -9.31
N VAL A 121 -19.01 -17.16 -8.15
CA VAL A 121 -20.05 -17.55 -7.19
C VAL A 121 -21.44 -17.37 -7.80
N LYS A 122 -21.70 -16.26 -8.50
CA LYS A 122 -23.03 -15.93 -9.04
C LYS A 122 -23.44 -16.77 -10.25
N PHE A 123 -22.49 -17.10 -11.14
CA PHE A 123 -22.79 -17.81 -12.39
C PHE A 123 -22.44 -19.30 -12.35
N TRP A 124 -22.00 -19.82 -11.20
CA TRP A 124 -21.60 -21.23 -11.05
C TRP A 124 -22.67 -22.20 -11.58
N ASP A 125 -23.91 -22.06 -11.11
CA ASP A 125 -25.01 -22.94 -11.47
C ASP A 125 -25.73 -22.54 -12.77
N TYR A 126 -25.46 -21.34 -13.32
CA TYR A 126 -26.14 -20.82 -14.51
C TYR A 126 -25.32 -20.99 -15.79
N SER A 127 -24.05 -20.58 -15.76
CA SER A 127 -23.18 -20.58 -16.95
C SER A 127 -21.71 -20.48 -16.55
N PHE A 128 -21.05 -21.64 -16.60
CA PHE A 128 -19.60 -21.72 -16.44
C PHE A 128 -18.86 -20.90 -17.52
N ALA A 129 -19.43 -20.79 -18.73
CA ALA A 129 -18.88 -19.98 -19.80
C ALA A 129 -18.87 -18.49 -19.46
N ALA A 130 -19.91 -17.97 -18.79
CA ALA A 130 -19.96 -16.57 -18.36
C ALA A 130 -18.92 -16.27 -17.28
N ALA A 131 -18.78 -17.13 -16.27
CA ALA A 131 -17.76 -16.99 -15.22
C ALA A 131 -16.33 -17.04 -15.80
N THR A 132 -16.10 -17.97 -16.74
CA THR A 132 -14.81 -18.11 -17.43
C THR A 132 -14.51 -16.88 -18.28
N ALA A 133 -15.48 -16.39 -19.07
CA ALA A 133 -15.31 -15.21 -19.90
C ALA A 133 -14.99 -13.95 -19.07
N ALA A 134 -15.68 -13.75 -17.94
CA ALA A 134 -15.39 -12.66 -17.01
C ALA A 134 -13.94 -12.74 -16.50
N THR A 135 -13.48 -13.93 -16.12
CA THR A 135 -12.10 -14.16 -15.64
C THR A 135 -11.07 -13.86 -16.73
N VAL A 136 -11.31 -14.30 -17.96
CA VAL A 136 -10.42 -14.06 -19.11
C VAL A 136 -10.24 -12.56 -19.38
N ILE A 137 -11.30 -11.78 -19.24
CA ILE A 137 -11.25 -10.31 -19.43
C ILE A 137 -10.47 -9.63 -18.30
N VAL A 138 -10.55 -10.14 -17.07
CA VAL A 138 -9.86 -9.57 -15.90
C VAL A 138 -8.36 -9.90 -15.88
N ILE A 139 -7.94 -11.06 -16.39
CA ILE A 139 -6.54 -11.52 -16.43
C ILE A 139 -5.53 -10.47 -16.95
N PRO A 140 -5.69 -9.84 -18.13
CA PRO A 140 -4.71 -8.88 -18.63
C PRO A 140 -4.54 -7.68 -17.71
N VAL A 141 -5.61 -7.24 -17.05
CA VAL A 141 -5.55 -6.16 -16.08
C VAL A 141 -4.76 -6.60 -14.84
N LEU A 142 -5.00 -7.82 -14.34
CA LEU A 142 -4.24 -8.38 -13.22
C LEU A 142 -2.74 -8.47 -13.52
N ILE A 143 -2.34 -8.84 -14.75
CA ILE A 143 -0.92 -8.90 -15.15
C ILE A 143 -0.26 -7.53 -15.02
N VAL A 144 -0.94 -6.48 -15.50
CA VAL A 144 -0.43 -5.10 -15.37
C VAL A 144 -0.28 -4.71 -13.90
N PHE A 145 -1.27 -5.02 -13.06
CA PHE A 145 -1.20 -4.75 -11.62
C PHE A 145 -0.07 -5.52 -10.93
N VAL A 146 0.16 -6.78 -11.28
CA VAL A 146 1.28 -7.57 -10.75
C VAL A 146 2.62 -6.96 -11.15
N ALA A 147 2.77 -6.51 -12.40
CA ALA A 147 3.98 -5.81 -12.83
C ALA A 147 4.23 -4.53 -12.02
N PHE A 148 3.18 -3.74 -11.77
CA PHE A 148 3.26 -2.59 -10.87
C PHE A 148 3.62 -3.01 -9.45
N ALA A 149 2.97 -4.04 -8.88
CA ALA A 149 3.26 -4.52 -7.53
C ALA A 149 4.72 -4.97 -7.37
N ILE A 150 5.28 -5.67 -8.36
CA ILE A 150 6.70 -6.05 -8.38
C ILE A 150 7.60 -4.82 -8.44
N HIS A 151 7.28 -3.85 -9.30
CA HIS A 151 8.02 -2.59 -9.39
C HIS A 151 8.01 -1.83 -8.05
N PHE A 152 6.85 -1.74 -7.39
CA PHE A 152 6.72 -1.10 -6.08
C PHE A 152 7.43 -1.88 -4.97
N TYR A 153 7.35 -3.21 -4.97
CA TYR A 153 8.08 -4.07 -4.03
C TYR A 153 9.59 -3.88 -4.16
N HIS A 154 10.12 -3.83 -5.38
CA HIS A 154 11.55 -3.59 -5.61
C HIS A 154 11.97 -2.22 -5.10
N SER A 155 11.18 -1.17 -5.35
CA SER A 155 11.42 0.16 -4.81
C SER A 155 11.43 0.17 -3.26
N LEU A 156 10.56 -0.61 -2.61
CA LEU A 156 10.57 -0.77 -1.15
C LEU A 156 11.84 -1.47 -0.66
N VAL A 157 12.28 -2.53 -1.33
CA VAL A 157 13.44 -3.34 -0.93
C VAL A 157 14.76 -2.60 -1.13
N VAL A 158 14.97 -1.99 -2.30
CA VAL A 158 16.20 -1.21 -2.59
C VAL A 158 16.39 -0.11 -1.56
N GLN A 159 15.31 0.57 -1.19
CA GLN A 159 15.39 1.68 -0.26
C GLN A 159 15.54 1.22 1.20
N LYS A 160 15.01 0.05 1.57
CA LYS A 160 15.30 -0.60 2.87
C LYS A 160 16.79 -0.93 3.00
N CYS A 161 17.40 -1.42 1.91
CA CYS A 161 18.83 -1.70 1.86
C CYS A 161 19.67 -0.44 2.06
N GLU A 162 19.36 0.65 1.35
CA GLU A 162 20.05 1.94 1.51
C GLU A 162 19.91 2.52 2.92
N THR A 163 18.74 2.33 3.55
CA THR A 163 18.49 2.81 4.93
C THR A 163 19.32 2.01 5.94
N SER A 164 19.31 0.68 5.86
CA SER A 164 20.09 -0.16 6.77
C SER A 164 21.60 0.06 6.65
N VAL A 165 22.12 0.33 5.45
CA VAL A 165 23.54 0.64 5.26
C VAL A 165 23.92 1.96 5.95
N GLN A 166 23.10 3.00 5.80
CA GLN A 166 23.37 4.30 6.44
C GLN A 166 23.28 4.23 7.97
N ASP A 167 22.33 3.46 8.51
CA ASP A 167 22.19 3.30 9.97
C ASP A 167 23.43 2.64 10.58
N ILE A 168 24.02 1.66 9.88
CA ILE A 168 25.27 1.00 10.30
C ILE A 168 26.45 1.99 10.29
N GLU A 169 26.56 2.81 9.25
CA GLU A 169 27.66 3.79 9.13
C GLU A 169 27.58 4.87 10.23
N GLN A 170 26.38 5.32 10.58
CA GLN A 170 26.19 6.25 11.70
C GLN A 170 26.59 5.62 13.05
N LEU A 171 26.23 4.35 13.29
CA LEU A 171 26.62 3.62 14.49
C LEU A 171 28.15 3.45 14.59
N GLU A 172 28.83 3.17 13.48
CA GLU A 172 30.29 3.10 13.47
C GLU A 172 30.94 4.46 13.79
N THR A 173 30.36 5.53 13.27
CA THR A 173 30.86 6.89 13.51
C THR A 173 30.69 7.29 14.98
N MET A 174 29.51 7.05 15.56
CA MET A 174 29.24 7.29 16.99
C MET A 174 30.16 6.46 17.89
N LYS A 175 30.42 5.20 17.54
CA LYS A 175 31.37 4.36 18.28
C LYS A 175 32.79 4.95 18.25
N ARG A 176 33.28 5.38 17.08
CA ARG A 176 34.62 5.99 16.95
C ARG A 176 34.76 7.27 17.77
N GLU A 177 33.72 8.10 17.82
CA GLU A 177 33.70 9.30 18.65
C GLU A 177 33.76 8.97 20.14
N LEU A 178 32.99 7.95 20.58
CA LEU A 178 33.02 7.49 21.97
C LEU A 178 34.38 6.91 22.35
N ASP A 179 34.97 6.03 21.53
CA ASP A 179 36.30 5.46 21.77
C ASP A 179 37.37 6.58 21.85
N THR A 180 37.30 7.58 20.97
CA THR A 180 38.20 8.73 20.98
C THR A 180 38.03 9.59 22.24
N ALA A 181 36.78 9.78 22.69
CA ALA A 181 36.48 10.49 23.92
C ALA A 181 36.96 9.73 25.17
N THR A 182 36.76 8.41 25.22
CA THR A 182 37.24 7.55 26.32
C THR A 182 38.77 7.53 26.40
N VAL A 183 39.47 7.46 25.27
CA VAL A 183 40.94 7.54 25.24
C VAL A 183 41.44 8.91 25.74
N LYS A 184 40.77 10.01 25.36
CA LYS A 184 41.10 11.35 25.87
C LYS A 184 40.88 11.49 27.37
N VAL A 185 39.82 10.88 27.91
CA VAL A 185 39.54 10.89 29.36
C VAL A 185 40.57 10.08 30.15
N ASN A 186 41.07 8.96 29.61
CA ASN A 186 42.11 8.15 30.26
C ASN A 186 43.53 8.74 30.17
N MET A 187 43.73 9.84 29.42
CA MET A 187 45.03 10.49 29.24
C MET A 187 45.24 11.70 30.16
N PHE A 188 44.21 12.08 30.93
CA PHE A 188 44.25 13.07 32.01
C PHE A 188 44.13 12.38 33.36
#